data_AF-A0A3R7Y808-F1
#
_entry.id   AF-A0A3R7Y808-F1
#
_cell.length_a   1.000
_cell.length_b   1.000
_cell.length_c   1.000
_cell.angle_alpha   90.00
_cell.angle_beta   90.00
_cell.angle_gamma   90.00
#
_symmetry.space_group_name_H-M   'P 1'
#
loop_
_entity.id
_entity.type
_entity.pdbx_description
1 polymer ?
#
loop_
_entity_poly.entity_id
_entity_poly.type
_entity_poly.pdbx_seq_one_letter_code
_entity_poly.pdbx_strand_id
1 'polypeptide(L)'
;MPGQAAVTPKKRNPCNCKKSQCLKLYCECFASGSVCDENCKCVGCHNIPKFDIQRKEAIAITLERNPNAFKPKINTTTMPSNHDRQPRAAEAHVKRKLVVYPLFGPSNPPLQKDVAVHILQHLDGPDLYNASIVNRLWNGMTMSTDIWDYSQLDKVP
;
A
#
# COMPACT_ATOMS: atom_id res chain seq x y z
N MET A 1 33.14 0.71 20.82
CA MET A 1 33.50 1.01 19.42
C MET A 1 32.71 0.06 18.51
N PRO A 2 31.56 0.44 17.94
CA PRO A 2 30.84 -0.45 17.02
C PRO A 2 31.44 -0.36 15.60
N GLY A 3 31.85 -1.51 15.08
CA GLY A 3 32.52 -1.68 13.79
C GLY A 3 31.60 -1.46 12.59
N GLN A 4 32.13 -0.77 11.59
CA GLN A 4 31.47 -0.48 10.32
C GLN A 4 31.66 -1.67 9.37
N ALA A 5 30.57 -2.29 8.95
CA ALA A 5 30.57 -3.32 7.92
C ALA A 5 30.97 -2.69 6.57
N ALA A 6 32.05 -3.21 5.98
CA ALA A 6 32.55 -2.82 4.66
C ALA A 6 31.53 -3.17 3.56
N VAL A 7 30.94 -2.15 2.92
CA VAL A 7 30.08 -2.30 1.76
C VAL A 7 30.97 -2.39 0.52
N THR A 8 31.11 -3.57 -0.06
CA THR A 8 31.79 -3.73 -1.35
C THR A 8 31.04 -2.92 -2.44
N PRO A 9 31.73 -2.21 -3.35
CA PRO A 9 31.06 -1.34 -4.32
C PRO A 9 30.36 -2.19 -5.38
N LYS A 10 29.07 -2.47 -5.17
CA LYS A 10 28.22 -3.09 -6.18
C LYS A 10 28.19 -2.14 -7.39
N LYS A 11 28.67 -2.59 -8.56
CA LYS A 11 28.60 -1.82 -9.81
C LYS A 11 27.17 -1.34 -10.00
N ARG A 12 27.00 -0.01 -10.05
CA ARG A 12 25.69 0.63 -10.17
C ARG A 12 25.31 0.71 -11.64
N ASN A 13 24.11 0.27 -11.98
CA ASN A 13 23.59 0.43 -13.33
C ASN A 13 23.04 1.86 -13.51
N PRO A 14 23.35 2.54 -14.63
CA PRO A 14 22.81 3.86 -14.92
C PRO A 14 21.31 3.79 -15.23
N CYS A 15 20.53 4.72 -14.69
CA CYS A 15 19.08 4.76 -14.93
C CYS A 15 18.73 5.59 -16.19
N ASN A 16 17.55 5.31 -16.78
CA ASN A 16 17.03 5.99 -17.99
C ASN A 16 15.64 6.63 -17.75
N CYS A 17 15.39 7.10 -16.52
CA CYS A 17 14.06 7.56 -16.11
C CYS A 17 13.60 8.83 -16.85
N LYS A 18 12.32 8.89 -17.27
CA LYS A 18 11.74 10.06 -17.97
C LYS A 18 10.63 10.78 -17.19
N LYS A 19 9.86 10.06 -16.38
CA LYS A 19 8.65 10.58 -15.70
C LYS A 19 8.70 10.51 -14.18
N SER A 20 9.64 9.76 -13.61
CA SER A 20 9.74 9.57 -12.16
C SER A 20 10.51 10.67 -11.45
N GLN A 21 11.18 11.56 -12.20
CA GLN A 21 12.16 12.52 -11.68
C GLN A 21 13.23 11.88 -10.78
N CYS A 22 13.39 10.55 -10.87
CA CYS A 22 14.18 9.72 -9.98
C CYS A 22 13.78 9.77 -8.49
N LEU A 23 12.56 10.21 -8.15
CA LEU A 23 12.04 10.30 -6.77
C LEU A 23 11.05 9.18 -6.42
N LYS A 24 11.00 8.12 -7.24
CA LYS A 24 10.11 6.98 -7.07
C LYS A 24 10.90 5.69 -7.22
N LEU A 25 10.43 4.61 -6.60
CA LEU A 25 11.06 3.29 -6.66
C LEU A 25 11.12 2.66 -8.07
N TYR A 26 10.55 3.31 -9.10
CA TYR A 26 10.79 2.97 -10.50
C TYR A 26 12.22 3.27 -10.96
N CYS A 27 12.94 4.14 -10.24
CA CYS A 27 14.34 4.44 -10.49
C CYS A 27 15.22 3.49 -9.67
N GLU A 28 16.16 2.80 -10.33
CA GLU A 28 17.09 1.87 -9.68
C GLU A 28 18.03 2.58 -8.70
N CYS A 29 18.46 3.80 -9.04
CA CYS A 29 19.29 4.63 -8.15
C CYS A 29 18.52 4.96 -6.86
N PHE A 30 17.27 5.40 -7.00
CA PHE A 30 16.42 5.73 -5.86
C PHE A 30 16.08 4.50 -5.02
N ALA A 31 15.70 3.38 -5.65
CA ALA A 31 15.35 2.14 -4.96
C ALA A 31 16.52 1.54 -4.17
N SER A 32 17.75 1.78 -4.60
CA SER A 32 18.97 1.40 -3.87
C SER A 32 19.42 2.43 -2.82
N GLY A 33 18.67 3.52 -2.65
CA GLY A 33 19.01 4.62 -1.73
C GLY A 33 20.15 5.53 -2.21
N SER A 34 20.66 5.31 -3.42
CA SER A 34 21.74 6.09 -4.01
C SER A 34 21.26 7.32 -4.77
N VAL A 35 22.12 8.35 -4.84
CA VAL A 35 21.92 9.49 -5.75
C VAL A 35 22.27 9.09 -7.18
N CYS A 36 21.59 9.70 -8.15
CA CYS A 36 21.99 9.63 -9.55
C CYS A 36 23.30 10.39 -9.75
N ASP A 37 24.13 9.89 -10.66
CA ASP A 37 25.38 10.47 -11.10
C ASP A 37 25.32 10.88 -12.58
N GLU A 38 26.43 11.39 -13.10
CA GLU A 38 26.57 11.79 -14.51
C GLU A 38 26.43 10.61 -15.48
N ASN A 39 26.60 9.37 -15.01
CA ASN A 39 26.44 8.17 -15.82
C ASN A 39 24.95 7.86 -16.11
N CYS A 40 24.02 8.46 -15.37
CA CYS A 40 22.59 8.26 -15.56
C CYS A 40 22.06 9.08 -16.74
N LYS A 41 21.23 8.46 -17.61
CA LYS A 41 20.59 9.11 -18.77
C LYS A 41 19.13 9.54 -18.46
N CYS A 42 18.84 9.83 -17.21
CA CYS A 42 17.53 10.27 -16.78
C CYS A 42 17.25 11.73 -17.16
N VAL A 43 16.00 12.05 -17.47
CA VAL A 43 15.54 13.40 -17.82
C VAL A 43 14.85 14.03 -16.61
N GLY A 44 15.20 15.27 -16.26
CA GLY A 44 14.61 16.00 -15.14
C GLY A 44 14.90 15.34 -13.78
N CYS A 45 16.16 14.95 -13.55
CA CYS A 45 16.56 14.25 -12.34
C CYS A 45 16.52 15.16 -11.10
N HIS A 46 15.79 14.73 -10.07
CA HIS A 46 15.76 15.35 -8.76
C HIS A 46 16.37 14.43 -7.67
N ASN A 47 16.91 13.28 -8.05
CA ASN A 47 17.68 12.42 -7.16
C ASN A 47 19.17 12.78 -7.16
N ILE A 48 19.48 14.07 -6.97
CA ILE A 48 20.83 14.61 -6.89
C ILE A 48 20.96 15.47 -5.63
N PRO A 49 22.18 15.67 -5.08
CA PRO A 49 22.39 16.46 -3.87
C PRO A 49 21.83 17.89 -3.93
N LYS A 50 21.74 18.47 -5.15
CA LYS A 50 21.16 19.80 -5.35
C LYS A 50 19.67 19.88 -4.96
N PHE A 51 18.93 18.77 -5.10
CA PHE A 51 17.51 18.68 -4.76
C PHE A 51 17.27 17.82 -3.51
N ASP A 52 18.19 17.88 -2.54
CA ASP A 52 18.17 16.99 -1.37
C ASP A 52 16.89 17.14 -0.52
N ILE A 53 16.30 18.33 -0.46
CA ILE A 53 15.02 18.56 0.24
C ILE A 53 13.91 17.70 -0.37
N GLN A 54 13.69 17.82 -1.68
CA GLN A 54 12.67 17.03 -2.40
C GLN A 54 12.98 15.53 -2.35
N ARG A 55 14.27 15.17 -2.38
CA ARG A 55 14.71 13.77 -2.22
C ARG A 55 14.34 13.21 -0.84
N LYS A 56 14.59 13.97 0.23
CA LYS A 56 14.24 13.56 1.61
C LYS A 56 12.74 13.42 1.79
N GLU A 57 11.95 14.35 1.28
CA GLU A 57 10.48 14.27 1.28
C GLU A 57 9.99 13.00 0.56
N ALA A 58 10.53 12.73 -0.64
CA ALA A 58 10.18 11.53 -1.39
C ALA A 58 10.56 10.23 -0.66
N ILE A 59 11.70 10.20 0.04
CA ILE A 59 12.11 9.07 0.88
C ILE A 59 11.14 8.88 2.04
N ALA A 60 10.78 9.96 2.74
CA ALA A 60 9.86 9.93 3.87
C ALA A 60 8.49 9.39 3.45
N ILE A 61 7.89 9.92 2.38
CA ILE A 61 6.62 9.44 1.82
C ILE A 61 6.71 7.95 1.41
N THR A 62 7.85 7.54 0.85
CA THR A 62 8.06 6.15 0.43
C THR A 62 8.13 5.21 1.64
N LEU A 63 8.80 5.62 2.73
CA LEU A 63 8.89 4.85 3.97
C LEU A 63 7.57 4.81 4.74
N GLU A 64 6.81 5.90 4.73
CA GLU A 64 5.47 5.96 5.33
C GLU A 64 4.52 4.94 4.66
N ARG A 65 4.59 4.82 3.33
CA ARG A 65 3.82 3.82 2.57
C ARG A 65 4.34 2.40 2.74
N ASN A 66 5.65 2.23 2.85
CA ASN A 66 6.29 0.93 3.04
C ASN A 66 7.63 1.08 3.79
N PRO A 67 7.72 0.67 5.07
CA PRO A 67 8.93 0.81 5.87
C PRO A 67 10.09 -0.09 5.36
N ASN A 68 9.80 -1.09 4.53
CA ASN A 68 10.78 -2.00 3.94
C ASN A 68 11.19 -1.59 2.51
N ALA A 69 10.80 -0.41 2.03
CA ALA A 69 11.02 0.04 0.66
C ALA A 69 12.49 0.01 0.19
N PHE A 70 13.43 0.33 1.07
CA PHE A 70 14.86 0.44 0.76
C PHE A 70 15.70 -0.72 1.31
N LYS A 71 15.07 -1.76 1.87
CA LYS A 71 15.80 -2.94 2.35
C LYS A 71 16.24 -3.81 1.15
N PRO A 72 17.46 -4.37 1.16
CA PRO A 72 17.95 -5.23 0.09
C PRO A 72 17.10 -6.51 0.00
N LYS A 73 16.59 -6.81 -1.19
CA LYS A 73 15.60 -7.90 -1.42
C LYS A 73 16.20 -9.29 -1.66
N ILE A 74 17.52 -9.42 -1.82
CA ILE A 74 18.14 -10.69 -2.25
C ILE A 74 19.58 -10.82 -1.72
N ASN A 75 19.85 -11.90 -0.97
CA ASN A 75 21.17 -12.40 -0.63
C ASN A 75 21.61 -13.38 -1.72
N THR A 76 22.74 -13.11 -2.36
CA THR A 76 23.33 -13.92 -3.43
C THR A 76 23.96 -15.20 -2.87
N THR A 77 23.60 -16.38 -3.39
CA THR A 77 24.51 -17.47 -3.79
C THR A 77 23.73 -18.49 -4.65
N THR A 78 24.28 -18.80 -5.83
CA THR A 78 23.94 -19.87 -6.82
C THR A 78 22.56 -19.86 -7.51
N MET A 79 22.57 -19.65 -8.84
CA MET A 79 21.47 -20.00 -9.75
C MET A 79 21.68 -21.43 -10.29
N PRO A 80 20.61 -22.12 -10.73
CA PRO A 80 20.34 -22.11 -12.17
C PRO A 80 18.90 -21.75 -12.55
N SER A 81 18.75 -21.26 -13.78
CA SER A 81 17.51 -20.90 -14.47
C SER A 81 16.46 -22.03 -14.47
N ASN A 82 15.20 -21.74 -14.13
CA ASN A 82 14.14 -21.33 -15.06
C ASN A 82 12.79 -21.35 -14.30
N HIS A 83 11.97 -20.33 -14.51
CA HIS A 83 10.54 -20.30 -14.15
C HIS A 83 10.17 -20.54 -12.68
N ASP A 84 10.56 -19.62 -11.79
CA ASP A 84 9.89 -19.54 -10.49
C ASP A 84 9.56 -18.11 -10.10
N ARG A 85 8.33 -17.73 -10.40
CA ARG A 85 7.63 -16.59 -9.83
C ARG A 85 7.26 -16.95 -8.38
N GLN A 86 8.25 -17.08 -7.49
CA GLN A 86 7.98 -17.40 -6.09
C GLN A 86 7.67 -16.10 -5.31
N PRO A 87 6.64 -16.11 -4.47
CA PRO A 87 5.88 -14.95 -4.02
C PRO A 87 6.63 -14.12 -3.00
N ARG A 88 6.16 -12.88 -2.86
CA ARG A 88 6.52 -11.96 -1.77
C ARG A 88 6.51 -12.74 -0.46
N ALA A 89 7.60 -12.62 0.30
CA ALA A 89 7.71 -13.12 1.66
C ALA A 89 6.43 -12.76 2.39
N ALA A 90 5.73 -13.81 2.83
CA ALA A 90 4.63 -13.68 3.75
C ALA A 90 5.20 -13.02 5.01
N GLU A 91 5.00 -11.70 5.12
CA GLU A 91 4.45 -11.17 6.35
C GLU A 91 3.40 -12.19 6.77
N ALA A 92 3.40 -12.61 8.04
CA ALA A 92 2.32 -13.41 8.57
C ALA A 92 1.04 -12.57 8.49
N HIS A 93 0.48 -12.47 7.29
CA HIS A 93 -0.91 -12.29 7.03
C HIS A 93 -1.50 -13.46 7.79
N VAL A 94 -1.90 -13.21 9.04
CA VAL A 94 -3.12 -13.78 9.55
C VAL A 94 -4.06 -13.63 8.37
N LYS A 95 -4.27 -14.73 7.65
CA LYS A 95 -5.07 -14.77 6.44
C LYS A 95 -6.49 -14.59 6.94
N ARG A 96 -6.81 -13.35 7.33
CA ARG A 96 -8.12 -12.95 7.82
C ARG A 96 -9.02 -13.35 6.68
N LYS A 97 -9.82 -14.39 6.93
CA LYS A 97 -10.81 -14.87 5.98
C LYS A 97 -11.64 -13.64 5.62
N LEU A 98 -11.43 -13.12 4.42
CA LEU A 98 -12.10 -11.90 4.00
C LEU A 98 -13.58 -12.24 3.86
N VAL A 99 -14.39 -11.76 4.79
CA VAL A 99 -15.84 -11.94 4.73
C VAL A 99 -16.36 -10.93 3.73
N VAL A 100 -16.77 -11.44 2.56
CA VAL A 100 -17.37 -10.64 1.50
C VAL A 100 -18.85 -10.98 1.39
N TYR A 101 -19.66 -9.96 1.12
CA TYR A 101 -21.11 -10.07 1.03
C TYR A 101 -21.55 -9.73 -0.41
N PRO A 102 -22.31 -10.60 -1.10
CA PRO A 102 -22.84 -10.33 -2.42
C PRO A 102 -24.09 -9.43 -2.33
N LEU A 103 -23.93 -8.22 -1.77
CA LEU A 103 -25.03 -7.29 -1.50
C LEU A 103 -25.84 -6.94 -2.76
N PHE A 104 -25.17 -6.88 -3.92
CA PHE A 104 -25.76 -6.50 -5.19
C PHE A 104 -26.02 -7.70 -6.14
N GLY A 105 -26.05 -8.92 -5.60
CA GLY A 105 -26.30 -10.14 -6.37
C GLY A 105 -25.07 -10.73 -7.08
N PRO A 106 -25.24 -11.86 -7.80
CA PRO A 106 -24.13 -12.64 -8.34
C PRO A 106 -23.41 -11.99 -9.53
N SER A 107 -24.07 -11.07 -10.23
CA SER A 107 -23.49 -10.36 -11.37
C SER A 107 -22.53 -9.23 -10.96
N ASN A 108 -22.53 -8.87 -9.66
CA ASN A 108 -21.74 -7.78 -9.13
C ASN A 108 -20.64 -8.29 -8.19
N PRO A 109 -19.47 -7.63 -8.12
CA PRO A 109 -18.41 -8.01 -7.19
C PRO A 109 -18.90 -7.98 -5.73
N PRO A 110 -18.58 -9.00 -4.92
CA PRO A 110 -18.97 -9.01 -3.52
C PRO A 110 -18.15 -7.99 -2.74
N LEU A 111 -18.79 -7.31 -1.79
CA LEU A 111 -18.21 -6.20 -1.05
C LEU A 111 -17.69 -6.65 0.31
N GLN A 112 -16.59 -6.06 0.77
CA GLN A 112 -16.08 -6.30 2.13
C GLN A 112 -17.01 -5.65 3.18
N LYS A 113 -17.10 -6.25 4.38
CA LYS A 113 -18.00 -5.75 5.45
C LYS A 113 -17.74 -4.29 5.81
N ASP A 114 -16.48 -3.93 5.98
CA ASP A 114 -16.02 -2.59 6.33
C ASP A 114 -16.41 -1.55 5.27
N VAL A 115 -16.26 -1.89 3.99
CA VAL A 115 -16.68 -1.02 2.89
C VAL A 115 -18.20 -0.86 2.89
N ALA A 116 -18.97 -1.92 3.17
CA ALA A 116 -20.42 -1.83 3.29
C ALA A 116 -20.84 -0.94 4.48
N VAL A 117 -20.23 -1.10 5.66
CA VAL A 117 -20.46 -0.21 6.83
C VAL A 117 -20.15 1.23 6.47
N HIS A 118 -19.02 1.49 5.82
CA HIS A 118 -18.62 2.84 5.40
C HIS A 118 -19.60 3.50 4.41
N ILE A 119 -20.29 2.73 3.57
CA ILE A 119 -21.36 3.27 2.72
C ILE A 119 -22.59 3.57 3.56
N LEU A 120 -23.01 2.61 4.41
CA LEU A 120 -24.25 2.70 5.17
C LEU A 120 -24.22 3.78 6.26
N GLN A 121 -23.07 4.08 6.85
CA GLN A 121 -22.93 5.19 7.82
C GLN A 121 -23.22 6.59 7.22
N HIS A 122 -23.27 6.71 5.88
CA HIS A 122 -23.62 7.96 5.21
C HIS A 122 -25.11 8.05 4.85
N LEU A 123 -25.89 7.00 5.11
CA LEU A 123 -27.33 7.00 4.90
C LEU A 123 -28.04 7.53 6.15
N ASP A 124 -29.14 8.24 5.94
CA ASP A 124 -30.01 8.70 7.02
C ASP A 124 -30.95 7.58 7.49
N GLY A 125 -31.75 7.84 8.54
CA GLY A 125 -32.68 6.85 9.10
C GLY A 125 -33.66 6.26 8.07
N PRO A 126 -34.38 7.09 7.30
CA PRO A 126 -35.23 6.62 6.21
C PRO A 126 -34.50 5.78 5.14
N ASP A 127 -33.30 6.20 4.72
CA ASP A 127 -32.50 5.48 3.73
C ASP A 127 -31.98 4.14 4.28
N LEU A 128 -31.59 4.09 5.55
CA LEU A 128 -31.22 2.85 6.24
C LEU A 128 -32.43 1.90 6.35
N TYR A 129 -33.62 2.42 6.63
CA TYR A 129 -34.84 1.63 6.63
C TYR A 129 -35.14 1.07 5.24
N ASN A 130 -35.08 1.91 4.20
CA ASN A 130 -35.28 1.48 2.81
C ASN A 130 -34.24 0.43 2.38
N ALA A 131 -32.99 0.57 2.81
CA ALA A 131 -31.97 -0.43 2.60
C ALA A 131 -32.30 -1.75 3.33
N SER A 132 -32.80 -1.68 4.57
CA SER A 132 -33.08 -2.86 5.41
C SER A 132 -34.17 -3.78 4.86
N ILE A 133 -35.05 -3.28 3.99
CA ILE A 133 -36.16 -4.05 3.39
C ILE A 133 -35.81 -4.70 2.05
N VAL A 134 -34.61 -4.45 1.49
CA VAL A 134 -34.22 -4.96 0.16
C VAL A 134 -34.13 -6.50 0.16
N ASN A 135 -33.41 -7.10 1.11
CA ASN A 135 -33.37 -8.54 1.33
C ASN A 135 -32.75 -8.88 2.69
N ARG A 136 -32.68 -10.18 3.03
CA ARG A 136 -32.10 -10.65 4.31
C ARG A 136 -30.64 -10.23 4.54
N LEU A 137 -29.82 -10.11 3.49
CA LEU A 137 -28.42 -9.67 3.63
C LEU A 137 -28.34 -8.19 3.96
N TRP A 138 -29.12 -7.35 3.27
CA TRP A 138 -29.20 -5.92 3.56
C TRP A 138 -29.81 -5.65 4.94
N ASN A 139 -30.82 -6.43 5.35
CA ASN A 139 -31.37 -6.37 6.70
C ASN A 139 -30.30 -6.64 7.77
N GLY A 140 -29.57 -7.75 7.63
CA GLY A 140 -28.49 -8.09 8.57
C GLY A 140 -27.33 -7.09 8.56
N MET A 141 -27.03 -6.49 7.40
CA MET A 141 -25.98 -5.48 7.27
C MET A 141 -26.40 -4.17 7.93
N THR A 142 -27.58 -3.62 7.58
CA THR A 142 -28.11 -2.36 8.10
C THR A 142 -28.36 -2.41 9.60
N MET A 143 -28.74 -3.56 10.16
CA MET A 143 -28.93 -3.76 11.61
C MET A 143 -27.63 -4.15 12.35
N SER A 144 -26.46 -4.08 11.69
CA SER A 144 -25.18 -4.38 12.34
C SER A 144 -24.85 -3.34 13.42
N THR A 145 -24.28 -3.79 14.53
CA THR A 145 -23.80 -2.91 15.63
C THR A 145 -22.73 -1.92 15.19
N ASP A 146 -22.08 -2.17 14.06
CA ASP A 146 -21.08 -1.28 13.47
C ASP A 146 -21.70 -0.03 12.80
N ILE A 147 -23.01 -0.04 12.55
CA ILE A 147 -23.75 1.08 11.92
C ILE A 147 -24.45 1.91 12.98
N TRP A 148 -24.97 1.26 14.01
CA TRP A 148 -25.68 1.92 15.11
C TRP A 148 -24.73 2.13 16.29
N ASP A 149 -24.12 3.31 16.37
CA ASP A 149 -23.37 3.72 17.56
C ASP A 149 -24.33 4.15 18.69
N TYR A 150 -24.84 3.16 19.42
CA TYR A 150 -25.71 3.39 20.58
C TYR A 150 -25.02 4.16 21.71
N SER A 151 -23.68 4.32 21.70
CA SER A 151 -22.96 5.13 22.70
C SER A 151 -23.24 6.63 22.59
N GLN A 152 -23.80 7.07 21.47
CA GLN A 152 -24.24 8.46 21.28
C GLN A 152 -25.67 8.73 21.82
N LEU A 153 -26.44 7.69 22.17
CA LEU A 153 -27.82 7.86 22.63
C LEU A 153 -27.92 8.31 24.09
N ASP A 154 -26.89 8.05 24.91
CA ASP A 154 -26.84 8.49 26.31
C ASP A 154 -26.56 10.01 26.45
N LYS A 155 -26.42 10.74 25.33
CA LYS A 155 -26.09 12.17 25.29
C LYS A 155 -27.23 13.04 24.75
N VAL A 156 -28.47 12.67 25.02
CA VAL A 156 -29.62 13.57 24.82
C VAL A 156 -30.07 14.07 26.21
N PRO A 157 -29.91 15.37 26.52
CA PRO A 157 -30.41 15.97 27.76
C PRO A 157 -31.94 15.84 27.92
#